data_AF-A0A3C0AG73-F1
#
_entry.id   AF-A0A3C0AG73-F1
#
_cell.length_a   1.000
_cell.length_b   1.000
_cell.length_c   1.000
_cell.angle_alpha   90.00
_cell.angle_beta   90.00
_cell.angle_gamma   90.00
#
_symmetry.space_group_name_H-M   'P 1'
#
loop_
_entity.id
_entity.type
_entity.pdbx_description
1 polymer ?
#
loop_
_entity_poly.entity_id
_entity_poly.type
_entity_poly.pdbx_seq_one_letter_code
_entity_poly.pdbx_strand_id
1 'polypeptide(L)' 'QQKAADERADQRRTLIGSGDRSQRIRTYNFPQGRVTDHRINISLYKIDQIMQGDLDDLINALLQFDREERLLGDGSKK' A
#
# COMPACT_ATOMS: atom_id res chain seq x y z
N GLN A 1 8.22 -30.85 5.15
CA GLN A 1 7.25 -29.86 5.66
C GLN A 1 7.93 -28.61 6.23
N GLN A 2 9.06 -28.75 6.94
CA GLN A 2 9.86 -27.63 7.47
C GLN A 2 10.22 -26.55 6.43
N LYS A 3 10.82 -26.93 5.29
CA LYS A 3 11.20 -25.98 4.22
C LYS A 3 10.06 -25.08 3.73
N ALA A 4 8.88 -25.65 3.51
CA ALA A 4 7.72 -24.88 3.05
C ALA A 4 7.14 -23.97 4.17
N ALA A 5 7.38 -24.30 5.44
CA ALA A 5 7.02 -23.42 6.55
C ALA A 5 8.02 -22.25 6.65
N ASP A 6 9.31 -22.53 6.50
CA ASP A 6 10.38 -21.54 6.52
C ASP A 6 10.24 -20.54 5.36
N GLU A 7 9.98 -21.03 4.13
CA GLU A 7 9.72 -20.17 2.95
C GLU A 7 8.52 -19.24 3.16
N ARG A 8 7.43 -19.75 3.75
CA ARG A 8 6.25 -18.92 4.09
C ARG A 8 6.59 -17.90 5.16
N ALA A 9 7.39 -18.27 6.15
CA ALA A 9 7.80 -17.37 7.22
C ALA A 9 8.65 -16.21 6.68
N ASP A 10 9.59 -16.50 5.79
CA ASP A 10 10.42 -15.49 5.13
C ASP A 10 9.60 -14.57 4.21
N GLN A 11 8.71 -15.13 3.38
CA GLN A 11 7.80 -14.32 2.56
C GLN A 11 6.95 -13.39 3.43
N ARG A 12 6.37 -13.91 4.51
CA ARG A 12 5.56 -13.12 5.45
C ARG A 12 6.38 -12.00 6.08
N ARG A 13 7.62 -12.28 6.48
CA ARG A 13 8.52 -11.28 7.08
C ARG A 13 8.77 -10.13 6.11
N THR A 14 9.00 -10.43 4.83
CA THR A 14 9.19 -9.40 3.79
C THR A 14 7.94 -8.56 3.55
N LEU A 15 6.74 -9.17 3.59
CA LEU A 15 5.48 -8.45 3.36
C LEU A 15 5.08 -7.53 4.53
N ILE A 16 5.39 -7.91 5.77
CA ILE A 16 5.04 -7.14 6.97
C ILE A 16 6.11 -6.08 7.28
N GLY A 17 7.37 -6.34 6.91
CA GLY A 17 8.49 -5.48 7.26
C GLY A 17 8.84 -5.57 8.76
N SER A 18 9.35 -4.48 9.34
CA SER A 18 9.75 -4.42 10.75
C SER A 18 8.60 -4.10 11.70
N GLY A 19 7.43 -3.70 11.17
CA GLY A 19 6.31 -3.19 11.96
C GLY A 19 6.53 -1.78 12.53
N ASP A 20 7.65 -1.12 12.17
CA ASP A 20 7.92 0.25 12.62
C ASP A 20 6.95 1.26 11.98
N ARG A 21 6.63 2.32 12.73
CA ARG A 21 5.71 3.38 12.30
C ARG A 21 6.21 4.13 11.07
N SER A 22 7.52 4.18 10.84
CA SER A 22 8.11 4.76 9.63
C SER A 22 7.76 3.97 8.35
N GLN A 23 7.47 2.67 8.48
CA GLN A 23 7.14 1.78 7.36
C GLN A 23 5.64 1.64 7.13
N ARG A 24 4.81 2.47 7.77
CA ARG A 24 3.36 2.43 7.59
C ARG A 24 2.99 2.71 6.12
N ILE A 25 2.17 1.84 5.55
CA ILE A 25 1.66 2.05 4.19
C ILE A 25 0.51 3.08 4.15
N ARG A 26 -0.29 3.16 5.23
CA ARG A 26 -1.46 4.02 5.33
C ARG A 26 -1.66 4.55 6.74
N THR A 27 -2.24 5.75 6.84
CA THR A 27 -2.75 6.32 8.09
C THR A 27 -4.26 6.51 7.96
N TYR A 28 -5.02 5.97 8.91
CA TYR A 28 -6.46 6.21 9.05
C TYR A 28 -6.67 7.24 10.18
N ASN A 29 -7.21 8.40 9.86
CA ASN A 29 -7.44 9.50 10.80
C ASN A 29 -8.94 9.75 10.93
N PHE A 30 -9.56 9.07 11.91
CA PHE A 30 -11.01 9.14 12.16
C PHE A 30 -11.49 10.55 12.56
N PRO A 31 -10.84 11.29 13.49
CA PRO A 31 -11.27 12.65 13.84
C PRO A 31 -11.34 13.63 12.66
N GLN A 32 -10.49 13.45 11.64
CA GLN A 32 -10.46 14.30 10.44
C GLN A 32 -11.08 13.63 9.21
N GLY A 33 -11.71 12.47 9.38
CA GLY A 33 -12.43 11.79 8.32
C GLY A 33 -11.58 11.29 7.14
N ARG A 34 -10.26 11.12 7.31
CA ARG A 34 -9.35 10.90 6.16
C ARG A 34 -8.48 9.65 6.24
N VAL A 35 -8.13 9.14 5.06
CA VAL A 35 -7.15 8.06 4.86
C VAL A 35 -6.02 8.60 4.00
N THR A 36 -4.79 8.46 4.46
CA THR A 36 -3.59 8.85 3.72
C THR A 36 -2.80 7.61 3.36
N ASP A 37 -2.48 7.40 2.08
CA ASP A 37 -1.58 6.33 1.62
C ASP A 37 -0.20 6.92 1.33
N HIS A 38 0.83 6.44 2.05
CA HIS A 38 2.19 6.99 2.01
C HIS A 38 3.00 6.44 0.83
N ARG A 39 2.51 5.43 0.11
CA ARG A 39 3.21 4.91 -1.07
C ARG A 39 3.19 5.90 -2.22
N ILE A 40 2.10 6.65 -2.33
CA ILE A 40 1.85 7.63 -3.41
C ILE A 40 1.51 9.02 -2.88
N ASN A 41 1.57 9.23 -1.56
CA ASN A 41 1.26 10.48 -0.87
C ASN A 41 -0.15 11.06 -1.19
N ILE A 42 -1.15 10.19 -1.37
CA ILE A 42 -2.55 10.58 -1.57
C ILE A 42 -3.28 10.68 -0.23
N SER A 43 -4.22 11.62 -0.12
CA SER A 43 -5.11 11.73 1.03
C SER A 43 -6.58 11.85 0.59
N LEU A 44 -7.43 10.94 1.05
CA LEU A 44 -8.85 10.87 0.74
C LEU A 44 -9.67 11.20 1.99
N TYR A 45 -10.62 12.14 1.90
CA TYR A 45 -11.50 12.57 2.99
C TYR A 45 -12.81 11.78 3.02
N LYS A 46 -12.72 10.45 2.92
CA LYS A 46 -13.88 9.56 2.87
C LYS A 46 -13.67 8.27 3.64
N ILE A 47 -13.11 8.38 4.84
CA ILE A 47 -12.79 7.21 5.68
C ILE A 47 -14.00 6.31 5.91
N ASP A 48 -15.20 6.87 6.14
CA ASP A 48 -16.39 6.08 6.43
C ASP A 48 -16.79 5.19 5.25
N GLN A 49 -16.71 5.71 4.02
CA GLN A 49 -16.99 4.97 2.79
C GLN A 49 -15.94 3.87 2.57
N ILE A 50 -14.66 4.21 2.76
CA ILE A 50 -13.54 3.25 2.66
C ILE A 50 -13.71 2.10 3.66
N MET A 51 -14.12 2.41 4.89
CA MET A 51 -14.36 1.40 5.93
C MET A 51 -15.60 0.55 5.65
N GLN A 52 -16.55 1.06 4.86
CA GLN A 52 -17.72 0.31 4.38
C GLN A 52 -17.42 -0.53 3.12
N GLY A 53 -16.22 -0.42 2.55
CA GLY A 53 -15.76 -1.23 1.42
C GLY A 53 -15.66 -0.48 0.08
N ASP A 54 -15.97 0.81 0.03
CA ASP A 54 -15.71 1.64 -1.16
C ASP A 54 -14.21 1.95 -1.27
N LEU A 55 -13.48 1.01 -1.88
CA LEU A 55 -12.03 1.06 -2.06
C LEU A 55 -11.60 1.45 -3.47
N ASP A 56 -12.53 1.64 -4.40
CA ASP A 56 -12.24 1.76 -5.82
C ASP A 56 -11.31 2.93 -6.12
N ASP A 57 -11.58 4.11 -5.56
CA ASP A 57 -10.71 5.29 -5.74
C ASP A 57 -9.29 5.07 -5.23
N LEU A 58 -9.15 4.37 -4.10
CA LEU A 58 -7.84 4.09 -3.51
C LEU A 58 -7.06 3.09 -4.37
N ILE A 59 -7.73 2.01 -4.80
CA ILE A 59 -7.13 0.96 -5.63
C ILE A 59 -6.75 1.52 -7.01
N ASN A 60 -7.63 2.28 -7.64
CA ASN A 60 -7.40 2.87 -8.95
C ASN A 60 -6.20 3.82 -8.93
N ALA A 61 -6.07 4.68 -7.91
CA ALA A 61 -4.92 5.57 -7.76
C ALA A 61 -3.60 4.79 -7.62
N LEU A 62 -3.60 3.69 -6.85
CA LEU A 62 -2.42 2.84 -6.68
C LEU A 62 -2.04 2.10 -7.97
N LEU A 63 -3.03 1.57 -8.69
CA LEU A 63 -2.81 0.90 -9.97
C LEU A 63 -2.29 1.87 -11.03
N GLN A 64 -2.80 3.10 -11.06
CA GLN A 64 -2.28 4.12 -11.95
C GLN A 64 -0.81 4.43 -11.65
N PHE A 65 -0.48 4.66 -10.38
CA PHE A 65 0.89 4.92 -9.98
C PHE A 65 1.84 3.75 -10.34
N ASP A 66 1.45 2.51 -10.07
CA ASP A 66 2.25 1.32 -10.44
C ASP A 66 2.44 1.21 -11.96
N ARG A 67 1.42 1.55 -12.77
CA ARG A 67 1.56 1.60 -14.23
C ARG A 67 2.55 2.67 -14.67
N GLU A 68 2.48 3.86 -14.09
CA GLU A 68 3.38 4.98 -14.40
C GLU A 68 4.83 4.65 -14.01
N GLU A 69 5.05 4.11 -12.81
CA GLU A 69 6.37 3.67 -12.34
C GLU A 69 6.97 2.59 -13.24
N ARG A 70 6.17 1.62 -13.72
CA ARG A 70 6.65 0.59 -14.65
C ARG A 70 7.05 1.16 -16.00
N LEU A 71 6.28 2.11 -16.53
CA LEU A 71 6.61 2.77 -17.80
C LEU A 71 7.89 3.62 -17.69
N LEU A 72 8.07 4.33 -16.58
CA LEU A 72 9.27 5.14 -16.31
C LEU A 72 10.51 4.27 -16.02
N GLY A 73 10.32 3.16 -15.30
CA GLY A 73 11.37 2.17 -15.01
C GLY A 73 11.88 1.43 -16.26
N ASP A 74 11.04 1.29 -17.28
CA ASP A 74 11.44 0.73 -18.58
C ASP A 74 12.15 1.77 -19.47
N GLY A 75 11.86 3.06 -19.26
CA GLY A 75 12.51 4.18 -19.95
C GLY A 75 13.92 4.54 -19.45
N SER A 76 14.29 4.08 -18.25
CA SER A 76 15.59 4.38 -17.61
C SER A 76 16.69 3.33 -17.87
N LYS A 77 16.39 2.32 -18.72
CA LYS A 77 17.37 1.32 -19.19
C LYS A 77 17.90 1.56 -20.61
N LYS A 78 17.82 2.79 -21.13
CA LYS A 78 18.46 3.18 -22.40
C LYS A 78 19.57 4.20 -22.19
#